data_AF-A0A7S2D895-F1
#
_entry.id   AF-A0A7S2D895-F1
#
_cell.length_a   1.000
_cell.length_b   1.000
_cell.length_c   1.000
_cell.angle_alpha   90.00
_cell.angle_beta   90.00
_cell.angle_gamma   90.00
#
_symmetry.space_group_name_H-M   'P 1'
#
loop_
_entity.id
_entity.type
_entity.pdbx_description
1 polymer ?
#
loop_
_entity_poly.entity_id
_entity_poly.type
_entity_poly.pdbx_seq_one_letter_code
_entity_poly.pdbx_strand_id
1 'polypeptide(L)'
;FGARYNACNPGKYGPDVTYILSFSIILLNTDLYNENLDEKKRMTFEGFVRNNAGIDDGKDIDQAVLRDIFDRIKAEEITMDEADLYESECITFVGATRA
;
A
#
# COMPACT_ATOMS: atom_id res chain seq x y z
N PHE A 1 5.08 4.11 8.03
CA PHE A 1 5.65 3.64 6.76
C PHE A 1 6.34 4.75 5.96
N GLY A 2 5.62 5.78 5.47
CA GLY A 2 6.17 6.79 4.52
C GLY A 2 7.50 7.43 4.92
N ALA A 3 7.62 7.95 6.15
CA ALA A 3 8.88 8.54 6.63
C ALA A 3 10.05 7.54 6.65
N ARG A 4 9.79 6.28 7.05
CA ARG A 4 10.81 5.22 7.08
C ARG A 4 11.21 4.79 5.67
N TYR A 5 10.25 4.67 4.76
CA TYR A 5 10.52 4.38 3.35
C TYR A 5 11.42 5.45 2.74
N ASN A 6 11.12 6.73 2.95
CA ASN A 6 11.93 7.84 2.44
C ASN A 6 13.35 7.85 3.04
N ALA A 7 13.49 7.57 4.35
CA ALA A 7 14.79 7.46 5.00
C ALA A 7 15.66 6.32 4.40
N CYS A 8 15.02 5.21 3.98
CA CYS A 8 15.71 4.10 3.31
C CYS A 8 15.90 4.31 1.80
N ASN A 9 15.11 5.18 1.18
CA ASN A 9 15.09 5.44 -0.26
C ASN A 9 15.18 6.95 -0.52
N PRO A 10 16.33 7.58 -0.20
CA PRO A 10 16.47 9.03 -0.32
C PRO A 10 16.32 9.48 -1.79
N GLY A 11 15.60 10.58 -2.00
CA GLY A 11 15.44 11.22 -3.32
C GLY A 11 14.40 10.59 -4.26
N LYS A 12 13.62 9.59 -3.81
CA LYS A 12 12.55 8.98 -4.62
C LYS A 12 11.25 9.78 -4.59
N TYR A 13 10.48 9.65 -3.52
CA TYR A 13 9.21 10.36 -3.31
C TYR A 13 9.19 10.96 -1.91
N GLY A 14 8.51 12.08 -1.74
CA GLY A 14 8.29 12.68 -0.43
C GLY A 14 7.58 11.72 0.54
N PRO A 15 7.73 11.91 1.86
CA PRO A 15 7.05 11.08 2.85
C PRO A 15 5.52 11.10 2.70
N ASP A 16 4.95 12.24 2.34
CA ASP A 16 3.50 12.43 2.17
C ASP A 16 2.97 11.69 0.93
N VAL A 17 3.65 11.86 -0.21
CA VAL A 17 3.36 11.13 -1.45
C VAL A 17 3.43 9.63 -1.24
N THR A 18 4.48 9.17 -0.54
CA THR A 18 4.64 7.76 -0.20
C THR A 18 3.46 7.26 0.66
N TYR A 19 3.00 8.06 1.60
CA TYR A 19 1.89 7.71 2.48
C TYR A 19 0.56 7.60 1.70
N ILE A 20 0.27 8.57 0.84
CA ILE A 20 -0.91 8.57 -0.03
C ILE A 20 -0.88 7.36 -0.99
N LEU A 21 0.27 7.12 -1.63
CA LEU A 21 0.44 5.98 -2.53
C LEU A 21 0.26 4.65 -1.80
N SER A 22 0.68 4.54 -0.53
CA SER A 22 0.49 3.33 0.28
C SER A 22 -0.99 3.01 0.50
N PHE A 23 -1.82 4.02 0.76
CA PHE A 23 -3.27 3.80 0.85
C PHE A 23 -3.87 3.40 -0.49
N SER A 24 -3.43 4.04 -1.57
CA SER A 24 -3.85 3.68 -2.93
C SER A 24 -3.55 2.21 -3.26
N ILE A 25 -2.38 1.72 -2.84
CA ILE A 25 -1.98 0.30 -2.94
C ILE A 25 -2.92 -0.61 -2.15
N ILE A 26 -3.24 -0.25 -0.90
CA ILE A 26 -4.17 -1.03 -0.06
C ILE A 26 -5.55 -1.09 -0.72
N LEU A 27 -6.05 0.04 -1.22
CA LEU A 27 -7.35 0.12 -1.90
C LEU A 27 -7.35 -0.69 -3.20
N LEU A 28 -6.25 -0.68 -3.95
CA LEU A 28 -6.10 -1.52 -5.14
C LEU A 28 -6.12 -3.01 -4.77
N ASN A 29 -5.41 -3.41 -3.71
CA ASN A 29 -5.42 -4.80 -3.24
C ASN A 29 -6.84 -5.24 -2.84
N THR A 30 -7.54 -4.43 -2.05
CA THR A 30 -8.94 -4.73 -1.68
C THR A 30 -9.84 -4.83 -2.91
N ASP A 31 -9.68 -3.96 -3.91
CA ASP A 31 -10.49 -4.02 -5.12
C ASP A 31 -10.19 -5.26 -5.99
N LEU A 32 -8.91 -5.61 -6.15
CA LEU A 32 -8.49 -6.74 -6.99
C LEU A 32 -8.83 -8.10 -6.39
N TYR A 33 -8.86 -8.24 -5.06
CA TYR A 33 -9.05 -9.51 -4.37
C TYR A 33 -10.38 -9.63 -3.61
N ASN A 34 -11.24 -8.61 -3.63
CA ASN A 34 -12.59 -8.73 -3.07
C ASN A 34 -13.45 -9.69 -3.92
N GLU A 35 -13.74 -10.88 -3.37
CA GLU A 35 -14.57 -11.91 -3.99
C GLU A 35 -16.01 -11.45 -4.30
N ASN A 36 -16.51 -10.42 -3.60
CA ASN A 36 -17.85 -9.89 -3.83
C ASN A 36 -17.92 -8.92 -5.04
N LEU A 37 -16.77 -8.54 -5.59
CA LEU A 37 -16.70 -7.64 -6.75
C LEU A 37 -16.59 -8.45 -8.05
N ASP A 38 -17.48 -8.16 -8.99
CA ASP A 38 -17.40 -8.66 -10.37
C ASP A 38 -16.03 -8.28 -10.98
N GLU A 39 -15.35 -9.25 -11.58
CA GLU A 39 -14.05 -9.07 -12.23
C GLU A 39 -14.04 -7.90 -13.23
N LYS A 40 -15.16 -7.66 -13.93
CA LYS A 40 -15.29 -6.56 -14.90
C LYS A 40 -15.33 -5.18 -14.26
N LYS A 41 -15.64 -5.11 -12.96
CA LYS A 41 -15.71 -3.88 -12.19
C LYS A 41 -14.42 -3.58 -11.44
N ARG A 42 -13.48 -4.54 -11.39
CA ARG A 42 -12.17 -4.34 -10.78
C ARG A 42 -11.41 -3.23 -11.51
N MET A 43 -10.62 -2.50 -10.74
CA MET A 43 -9.82 -1.37 -11.17
C MET A 43 -8.83 -1.82 -12.24
N THR A 44 -8.93 -1.24 -13.43
CA THR A 44 -7.93 -1.45 -14.47
C THR A 44 -6.68 -0.64 -14.18
N PHE A 45 -5.59 -0.94 -14.88
CA PHE A 45 -4.36 -0.16 -14.77
C PHE A 45 -4.61 1.33 -15.10
N GLU A 46 -5.39 1.63 -16.13
CA GLU A 46 -5.76 3.01 -16.49
C GLU A 46 -6.59 3.68 -15.38
N GLY A 47 -7.47 2.92 -14.74
CA GLY A 47 -8.21 3.37 -13.55
C GLY A 47 -7.27 3.71 -12.41
N PHE A 48 -6.28 2.87 -12.14
CA PHE A 48 -5.28 3.10 -11.11
C PHE A 48 -4.41 4.33 -11.41
N VAL A 49 -3.97 4.53 -12.66
CA VAL A 49 -3.23 5.73 -13.08
C VAL A 49 -4.07 6.98 -12.85
N ARG A 50 -5.34 6.98 -13.28
CA ARG A 50 -6.25 8.12 -13.09
C ARG A 50 -6.48 8.43 -11.60
N ASN A 51 -6.61 7.41 -10.77
CA ASN A 51 -6.81 7.57 -9.33
C ASN A 51 -5.59 8.16 -8.61
N ASN A 52 -4.39 8.01 -9.19
CA ASN A 52 -3.13 8.52 -8.65
C ASN A 52 -2.57 9.71 -9.46
N ALA A 53 -3.41 10.39 -10.25
CA ALA A 53 -3.01 11.60 -10.95
C ALA A 53 -2.81 12.75 -9.94
N GLY A 54 -1.72 13.50 -10.10
CA GLY A 54 -1.44 14.70 -9.32
C GLY A 54 -1.03 14.49 -7.86
N ILE A 55 -0.70 13.26 -7.43
CA ILE A 55 -0.45 12.99 -6.00
C ILE A 55 0.88 13.57 -5.48
N ASP A 56 1.80 13.94 -6.37
CA ASP A 56 3.09 14.57 -6.03
C ASP A 56 3.00 16.10 -6.21
N ASP A 57 2.29 16.78 -5.31
CA ASP A 57 2.06 18.23 -5.35
C ASP A 57 1.52 18.73 -6.71
N GLY A 58 0.54 18.00 -7.26
CA GLY A 58 -0.05 18.30 -8.56
C GLY A 58 0.71 17.70 -9.75
N LYS A 59 1.80 16.96 -9.50
CA LYS A 59 2.51 16.18 -10.52
C LYS A 59 2.11 14.71 -10.45
N ASP A 60 2.22 14.05 -11.60
CA ASP A 60 1.97 12.62 -11.72
C ASP A 60 3.21 11.82 -11.35
N ILE A 61 2.98 10.65 -10.72
CA ILE A 61 4.00 9.63 -10.58
C ILE A 61 4.27 8.99 -11.95
N ASP A 62 5.52 8.62 -12.20
CA ASP A 62 5.92 7.88 -13.39
C ASP A 62 5.03 6.64 -13.59
N GLN A 63 4.39 6.55 -14.76
CA GLN A 63 3.50 5.45 -15.10
C GLN A 63 4.20 4.10 -15.07
N ALA A 64 5.51 4.05 -15.34
CA ALA A 64 6.28 2.81 -15.23
C ALA A 64 6.30 2.28 -13.79
N VAL A 65 6.37 3.19 -12.80
CA VAL A 65 6.32 2.83 -11.37
C VAL A 65 4.93 2.36 -10.98
N LEU A 66 3.88 3.08 -11.41
CA LEU A 66 2.50 2.66 -11.17
C LEU A 66 2.20 1.31 -11.82
N ARG A 67 2.77 1.04 -12.99
CA ARG A 67 2.60 -0.23 -13.71
C ARG A 67 3.24 -1.38 -12.97
N ASP A 68 4.48 -1.21 -12.52
CA ASP A 68 5.21 -2.21 -11.75
C ASP A 68 4.48 -2.54 -10.43
N ILE A 69 3.95 -1.52 -9.74
CA ILE A 69 3.13 -1.71 -8.54
C ILE A 69 1.85 -2.50 -8.85
N PHE A 70 1.10 -2.08 -9.88
CA PHE A 70 -0.17 -2.71 -10.25
C PHE A 70 0.01 -4.18 -10.64
N ASP A 71 1.01 -4.48 -11.48
CA ASP A 71 1.25 -5.84 -11.95
C ASP A 71 1.69 -6.77 -10.82
N ARG A 72 2.48 -6.28 -9.85
CA ARG A 72 2.88 -7.06 -8.67
C ARG A 72 1.70 -7.37 -7.76
N ILE A 73 0.88 -6.37 -7.44
CA ILE A 73 -0.31 -6.58 -6.60
C ILE A 73 -1.29 -7.50 -7.31
N LYS A 74 -1.45 -7.40 -8.64
CA LYS A 74 -2.32 -8.31 -9.38
C LYS A 74 -1.79 -9.75 -9.43
N ALA A 75 -0.47 -9.92 -9.38
CA ALA A 75 0.15 -11.24 -9.41
C ALA A 75 0.08 -11.94 -8.05
N GLU A 76 0.21 -11.19 -6.96
CA GLU A 76 0.27 -11.72 -5.60
C GLU A 76 -0.50 -10.81 -4.63
N GLU A 77 -1.48 -11.40 -3.94
CA GLU A 77 -2.29 -10.70 -2.95
C GLU A 77 -1.45 -10.28 -1.75
N ILE A 78 -1.65 -9.05 -1.28
CA ILE A 78 -1.08 -8.61 -0.01
C ILE A 78 -1.93 -9.21 1.12
N THR A 79 -1.44 -10.28 1.74
CA THR A 79 -2.02 -10.89 2.94
C THR A 79 -1.18 -10.54 4.17
N MET A 80 -1.81 -10.60 5.35
CA MET A 80 -1.09 -10.57 6.63
C MET A 80 -0.99 -11.99 7.15
N ASP A 81 0.23 -12.45 7.43
CA ASP A 81 0.43 -13.78 8.00
C ASP A 81 -0.07 -13.81 9.45
N GLU A 82 -0.65 -14.95 9.85
CA GLU A 82 -1.20 -15.13 11.19
C GLU A 82 -0.12 -14.91 12.28
N ALA A 83 1.15 -15.23 11.97
CA ALA A 83 2.29 -14.98 12.83
C ALA A 83 2.56 -13.48 13.09
N ASP A 84 2.35 -12.63 12.08
CA ASP A 84 2.55 -11.18 12.19
C ASP A 84 1.46 -10.52 13.06
N LEU A 85 0.29 -11.17 13.18
CA LEU A 85 -0.81 -10.70 14.02
C LEU A 85 -0.54 -10.93 15.53
N TYR A 86 0.13 -12.03 15.89
CA TYR A 86 0.41 -12.37 17.31
C TYR A 86 1.60 -11.61 17.92
N GLU A 87 2.52 -11.09 17.11
CA GLU A 87 3.61 -10.24 17.63
C GLU A 87 3.09 -8.91 18.21
N SER A 88 1.94 -8.39 17.72
CA SER A 88 1.33 -7.17 18.26
C SER A 88 0.56 -7.39 19.58
N GLU A 89 0.05 -8.60 19.85
CA GLU A 89 -0.62 -8.92 21.13
C GLU A 89 0.36 -9.13 22.30
N CYS A 90 1.64 -9.41 22.05
CA CYS A 90 2.63 -9.57 23.13
C CYS A 90 3.09 -8.26 23.80
N ILE A 91 2.75 -7.09 23.25
CA ILE A 91 3.25 -5.80 23.78
C ILE A 91 2.43 -5.30 24.99
N THR A 92 1.18 -5.75 25.17
CA THR A 92 0.34 -5.31 26.31
C THR A 92 0.42 -6.21 27.54
N PHE A 93 0.88 -7.46 27.40
CA PHE A 93 0.86 -8.42 28.51
C PHE A 93 2.19 -8.59 29.26
N VAL A 94 3.33 -8.20 28.67
CA VAL A 94 4.66 -8.34 29.33
C VAL A 94 5.08 -7.07 30.11
N GLY A 95 4.39 -5.94 29.91
CA GLY A 95 4.69 -4.67 30.58
C GLY A 95 4.11 -4.50 32.01
N ALA A 96 3.20 -5.37 32.44
CA ALA A 96 2.42 -5.18 33.67
C ALA A 96 2.87 -6.04 34.89
N THR A 97 4.08 -6.58 34.89
CA THR A 97 4.62 -7.36 36.03
C THR A 97 5.98 -6.89 36.53
N ARG A 98 6.25 -5.58 36.47
CA ARG A 98 7.30 -4.95 37.29
C ARG A 98 6.77 -3.70 38.00
N ALA A 99 6.16 -3.92 39.17
CA ALA A 99 6.06 -2.97 40.27
C ALA A 99 6.07 -3.77 41.59
#